data_AF-A0A0Q6GJ99-F1
#
_entry.id   AF-A0A0Q6GJ99-F1
#
_cell.length_a   1.000
_cell.length_b   1.000
_cell.length_c   1.000
_cell.angle_alpha   90.00
_cell.angle_beta   90.00
_cell.angle_gamma   90.00
#
_symmetry.space_group_name_H-M   'P 1'
#
loop_
_entity.id
_entity.type
_entity.pdbx_description
1 polymer ?
#
loop_
_entity_poly.entity_id
_entity_poly.type
_entity_poly.pdbx_seq_one_letter_code
_entity_poly.pdbx_strand_id
1 'polypeptide(L)'
;MVKQRKWIAMFCCLLMALASGYGLWRELAPFTAKPYEQALVADNFADEEFGFGLSSYSKTLVMRDCYRIVLGYHDFDLVDDAVRNVIAICGERAARIVAVTPTDSFAWLVRAAASVRLKQQDEFNAALQKSQLTGPNEMWIALLRTNLAETHLSKLSAESVRAENADLTLLASSWKGVQLIAKRYVSDPDFRVRITAIVEKMPQDRQRAFLNSVRKSLPEG
;
A
#
# COMPACT_ATOMS: atom_id res chain seq x y z
N MET A 1 19.21 -35.85 -40.30
CA MET A 1 18.13 -35.54 -39.32
C MET A 1 18.58 -35.53 -37.85
N VAL A 2 19.33 -36.53 -37.35
CA VAL A 2 19.69 -36.60 -35.91
C VAL A 2 20.56 -35.42 -35.41
N LYS A 3 21.54 -34.97 -36.21
CA LYS A 3 22.42 -33.83 -35.86
C LYS A 3 21.66 -32.52 -35.71
N GLN A 4 20.71 -32.24 -36.61
CA GLN A 4 19.86 -31.04 -36.58
C GLN A 4 18.95 -30.99 -35.34
N ARG A 5 18.39 -32.13 -34.93
CA ARG A 5 17.59 -32.24 -33.69
C ARG A 5 18.43 -31.92 -32.43
N LYS A 6 19.70 -32.35 -32.38
CA LYS A 6 20.60 -32.02 -31.26
C LYS A 6 20.92 -30.52 -31.17
N TRP A 7 21.15 -29.86 -32.30
CA TRP A 7 21.40 -28.42 -32.35
C TRP A 7 20.19 -27.59 -31.89
N ILE A 8 18.99 -27.97 -32.35
CA ILE A 8 17.75 -27.30 -31.93
C ILE A 8 17.54 -27.47 -30.42
N ALA A 9 17.71 -28.70 -29.89
CA ALA A 9 17.58 -28.95 -28.46
C ALA A 9 18.59 -28.13 -27.63
N MET A 10 19.86 -28.07 -28.06
CA MET A 10 20.90 -27.28 -27.38
C MET A 10 20.58 -25.79 -27.38
N PHE A 11 20.12 -25.25 -28.51
CA PHE A 11 19.72 -23.85 -28.61
C PHE A 11 18.51 -23.53 -27.72
N CYS A 12 17.48 -24.38 -27.69
CA CYS A 12 16.34 -24.22 -26.79
C CYS A 12 16.78 -24.26 -25.32
N CYS A 13 17.65 -25.19 -24.93
CA CYS A 13 18.19 -25.25 -23.58
C CYS A 13 18.96 -23.98 -23.20
N LEU A 14 19.78 -23.45 -24.12
CA LEU A 14 20.50 -22.20 -23.91
C LEU A 14 19.54 -21.02 -23.72
N LEU A 15 18.51 -20.90 -24.56
CA LEU A 15 17.50 -19.84 -24.43
C LEU A 15 16.73 -19.93 -23.10
N MET A 16 16.34 -21.14 -22.68
CA MET A 16 15.68 -21.35 -21.39
C MET A 16 16.60 -21.00 -20.22
N ALA A 17 17.88 -21.34 -20.30
CA ALA A 17 18.87 -20.97 -19.27
C ALA A 17 19.06 -19.46 -19.19
N LEU A 18 19.18 -18.77 -20.34
CA LEU A 18 19.31 -17.31 -20.40
C LEU A 18 18.05 -16.60 -19.88
N ALA A 19 16.85 -17.04 -20.30
CA ALA A 19 15.60 -16.48 -19.82
C ALA A 19 15.41 -16.69 -18.31
N SER A 20 15.76 -17.87 -17.79
CA SER A 20 15.70 -18.17 -16.35
C SER A 20 16.71 -17.34 -15.57
N GLY A 21 17.93 -17.19 -16.08
CA GLY A 21 18.96 -16.33 -15.48
C GLY A 21 18.54 -14.86 -15.44
N TYR A 22 17.92 -14.35 -16.51
CA TYR A 22 17.36 -13.00 -16.55
C TYR A 22 16.19 -12.84 -15.56
N GLY A 23 15.29 -13.82 -15.50
CA GLY A 23 14.19 -13.83 -14.53
C GLY A 23 14.72 -13.78 -13.09
N LEU A 24 15.68 -14.64 -12.75
CA LEU A 24 16.31 -14.66 -11.43
C LEU A 24 16.99 -13.33 -11.10
N TRP A 25 17.75 -12.76 -12.03
CA TRP A 25 18.41 -11.46 -11.83
C TRP A 25 17.39 -10.35 -11.53
N ARG A 26 16.26 -10.33 -12.26
CA ARG A 26 15.16 -9.38 -11.99
C ARG A 26 14.49 -9.61 -10.65
N GLU A 27 14.28 -10.86 -10.25
CA GLU A 27 13.71 -11.19 -8.94
C GLU A 27 14.64 -10.82 -7.78
N LEU A 28 15.96 -10.86 -7.99
CA LEU A 28 16.94 -10.56 -6.95
C LEU A 28 17.12 -9.06 -6.70
N ALA A 29 16.77 -8.22 -7.67
CA ALA A 29 16.99 -6.76 -7.61
C ALA A 29 16.45 -6.08 -6.32
N PRO A 30 15.24 -6.39 -5.81
CA PRO A 30 14.77 -5.79 -4.54
C PRO A 30 15.57 -6.22 -3.31
N PHE A 31 16.24 -7.36 -3.34
CA PHE A 31 17.02 -7.88 -2.21
C PHE A 31 18.41 -7.26 -2.13
N THR A 32 18.89 -6.70 -3.24
CA THR A 32 20.14 -5.95 -3.29
C THR A 32 19.93 -4.44 -3.12
N ALA A 33 18.68 -3.99 -3.08
CA ALA A 33 18.35 -2.58 -2.92
C ALA A 33 18.72 -2.08 -1.51
N LYS A 34 19.01 -0.79 -1.40
CA LYS A 34 19.26 -0.14 -0.10
C LYS A 34 18.09 -0.37 0.87
N PRO A 35 18.36 -0.70 2.15
CA PRO A 35 17.31 -0.81 3.17
C PRO A 35 16.49 0.48 3.30
N TYR A 36 15.18 0.35 3.51
CA TYR A 36 14.28 1.50 3.61
C TYR A 36 14.62 2.42 4.80
N GLU A 37 15.28 1.91 5.84
CA GLU A 37 15.73 2.71 6.99
C GLU A 37 16.72 3.81 6.56
N GLN A 38 17.50 3.56 5.51
CA GLN A 38 18.44 4.55 4.97
C GLN A 38 17.74 5.65 4.17
N ALA A 39 16.51 5.41 3.72
CA ALA A 39 15.72 6.37 2.99
C ALA A 39 15.15 7.50 3.85
N LEU A 40 15.36 7.48 5.18
CA LEU A 40 15.06 8.61 6.08
C LEU A 40 16.05 9.77 5.91
N VAL A 41 17.17 9.53 5.21
CA VAL A 41 18.11 10.54 4.73
C VAL A 41 18.03 10.54 3.21
N ALA A 42 17.28 11.47 2.63
CA ALA A 42 16.90 11.44 1.22
C ALA A 42 18.10 11.35 0.26
N ASP A 43 19.20 12.04 0.56
CA ASP A 43 20.43 12.02 -0.24
C ASP A 43 21.03 10.62 -0.40
N ASN A 44 20.91 9.77 0.63
CA ASN A 44 21.42 8.39 0.56
C ASN A 44 20.62 7.51 -0.42
N PHE A 45 19.45 7.98 -0.85
CA PHE A 45 18.49 7.24 -1.66
C PHE A 45 18.33 7.79 -3.08
N ALA A 46 18.98 8.91 -3.40
CA ALA A 46 18.80 9.63 -4.66
C ALA A 46 19.25 8.83 -5.90
N ASP A 47 20.32 8.04 -5.79
CA ASP A 47 20.92 7.29 -6.91
C ASP A 47 20.45 5.83 -7.04
N GLU A 48 19.50 5.41 -6.21
CA GLU A 48 19.14 4.01 -6.12
C GLU A 48 18.23 3.59 -7.31
N GLU A 49 18.74 2.71 -8.18
CA GLU A 49 17.96 2.14 -9.28
C GLU A 49 17.09 0.98 -8.80
N PHE A 50 15.92 1.29 -8.24
CA PHE A 50 15.01 0.21 -7.83
C PHE A 50 14.15 -0.32 -8.98
N GLY A 51 14.66 -1.38 -9.59
CA GLY A 51 13.87 -2.34 -10.33
C GLY A 51 12.92 -3.12 -9.41
N PHE A 52 11.84 -3.65 -9.99
CA PHE A 52 11.00 -4.66 -9.36
C PHE A 52 11.05 -5.95 -10.16
N GLY A 53 11.00 -7.07 -9.45
CA GLY A 53 10.90 -8.40 -10.02
C GLY A 53 9.55 -8.65 -10.69
N LEU A 54 9.43 -9.78 -11.36
CA LEU A 54 8.24 -10.16 -12.10
C LEU A 54 7.14 -10.70 -11.16
N SER A 55 7.54 -11.31 -10.05
CA SER A 55 6.68 -11.95 -9.06
C SER A 55 5.87 -10.95 -8.25
N SER A 56 4.67 -11.37 -7.83
CA SER A 56 3.82 -10.58 -6.92
C SER A 56 4.52 -10.31 -5.58
N TYR A 57 5.30 -11.28 -5.09
CA TYR A 57 6.06 -11.14 -3.85
C TYR A 57 7.10 -10.02 -3.94
N SER A 58 7.88 -10.00 -5.03
CA SER A 58 8.88 -8.96 -5.29
C SER A 58 8.26 -7.56 -5.36
N LYS A 59 7.15 -7.42 -6.09
CA LYS A 59 6.38 -6.16 -6.15
C LYS A 59 5.89 -5.72 -4.78
N THR A 60 5.35 -6.64 -3.98
CA THR A 60 4.86 -6.37 -2.61
C THR A 60 5.99 -5.90 -1.70
N LEU A 61 7.17 -6.52 -1.78
CA LEU A 61 8.34 -6.14 -0.99
C LEU A 61 8.73 -4.69 -1.28
N VAL A 62 8.88 -4.34 -2.56
CA VAL A 62 9.24 -2.98 -2.96
C VAL A 62 8.15 -1.97 -2.58
N MET A 63 6.87 -2.31 -2.76
CA MET A 63 5.76 -1.44 -2.37
C MET A 63 5.68 -1.23 -0.86
N ARG A 64 6.05 -2.23 -0.05
CA ARG A 64 6.09 -2.08 1.40
C ARG A 64 7.17 -1.08 1.82
N ASP A 65 8.33 -1.14 1.20
CA ASP A 65 9.42 -0.22 1.48
C ASP A 65 9.04 1.18 1.00
N CYS A 66 8.55 1.35 -0.23
CA CYS A 66 8.01 2.62 -0.72
C CYS A 66 6.93 3.20 0.21
N TYR A 67 5.99 2.38 0.68
CA TYR A 67 4.94 2.84 1.60
C TYR A 67 5.53 3.37 2.91
N ARG A 68 6.49 2.66 3.50
CA ARG A 68 7.16 3.08 4.74
C ARG A 68 7.94 4.38 4.56
N ILE A 69 8.66 4.51 3.44
CA ILE A 69 9.43 5.71 3.11
C ILE A 69 8.51 6.92 3.01
N VAL A 70 7.45 6.81 2.21
CA VAL A 70 6.47 7.89 2.02
C VAL A 70 5.79 8.29 3.33
N LEU A 71 5.52 7.33 4.22
CA LEU A 71 4.94 7.62 5.54
C LEU A 71 5.95 8.16 6.55
N GLY A 72 7.24 7.85 6.41
CA GLY A 72 8.31 8.39 7.26
C GLY A 72 8.42 9.91 7.19
N TYR A 73 8.16 10.47 6.00
CA TYR A 73 8.11 11.91 5.75
C TYR A 73 6.75 12.51 6.10
N HIS A 74 6.50 12.65 7.41
CA HIS A 74 5.22 13.08 7.95
C HIS A 74 5.01 14.61 7.92
N ASP A 75 6.09 15.39 7.97
CA ASP A 75 6.05 16.85 8.06
C ASP A 75 6.13 17.51 6.67
N PHE A 76 5.00 18.01 6.18
CA PHE A 76 4.87 18.54 4.81
C PHE A 76 5.67 19.81 4.56
N ASP A 77 6.00 20.55 5.62
CA ASP A 77 6.63 21.85 5.54
C ASP A 77 8.17 21.78 5.53
N LEU A 78 8.73 20.58 5.76
CA LEU A 78 10.16 20.28 5.75
C LEU A 78 10.60 19.41 4.55
N VAL A 79 9.70 19.20 3.58
CA VAL A 79 10.00 18.41 2.39
C VAL A 79 10.80 19.25 1.40
N ASP A 80 12.12 19.22 1.57
CA ASP A 80 13.08 19.70 0.57
C ASP A 80 13.00 18.89 -0.73
N ASP A 81 13.73 19.33 -1.76
CA ASP A 81 13.66 18.72 -3.09
C ASP A 81 14.16 17.26 -3.09
N ALA A 82 15.11 16.91 -2.21
CA ALA A 82 15.61 15.56 -2.09
C ALA A 82 14.51 14.61 -1.57
N VAL A 83 13.78 15.01 -0.53
CA VAL A 83 12.65 14.23 -0.02
C VAL A 83 11.54 14.11 -1.08
N ARG A 84 11.21 15.21 -1.77
CA ARG A 84 10.20 15.16 -2.86
C ARG A 84 10.61 14.18 -3.94
N ASN A 85 11.88 14.16 -4.32
CA ASN A 85 12.40 13.25 -5.32
C ASN A 85 12.24 11.78 -4.89
N VAL A 86 12.58 11.44 -3.64
CA VAL A 86 12.40 10.08 -3.11
C VAL A 86 10.92 9.65 -3.10
N ILE A 87 10.02 10.55 -2.72
CA ILE A 87 8.57 10.29 -2.75
C ILE A 87 8.08 10.12 -4.20
N ALA A 88 8.56 10.95 -5.13
CA ALA A 88 8.23 10.85 -6.55
C ALA A 88 8.69 9.51 -7.14
N ILE A 89 9.91 9.06 -6.82
CA ILE A 89 10.41 7.72 -7.23
C ILE A 89 9.48 6.61 -6.75
N CYS A 90 8.98 6.68 -5.51
CA CYS A 90 8.03 5.71 -4.98
C CYS A 90 6.69 5.75 -5.75
N GLY A 91 6.17 6.96 -6.02
CA GLY A 91 4.94 7.17 -6.78
C GLY A 91 5.04 6.66 -8.23
N GLU A 92 6.12 6.99 -8.93
CA GLU A 92 6.40 6.51 -10.28
C GLU A 92 6.53 4.99 -10.34
N ARG A 93 7.17 4.38 -9.35
CA ARG A 93 7.28 2.92 -9.29
C ARG A 93 5.93 2.26 -9.13
N ALA A 94 5.12 2.77 -8.19
CA ALA A 94 3.75 2.32 -8.03
C ALA A 94 2.96 2.45 -9.35
N ALA A 95 3.12 3.57 -10.06
CA ALA A 95 2.54 3.79 -11.38
C ALA A 95 2.99 2.74 -12.42
N ARG A 96 4.29 2.42 -12.47
CA ARG A 96 4.82 1.35 -13.35
C ARG A 96 4.25 -0.03 -13.02
N ILE A 97 4.11 -0.37 -11.73
CA ILE A 97 3.52 -1.64 -11.32
C ILE A 97 2.06 -1.72 -11.73
N VAL A 98 1.24 -0.70 -11.47
CA VAL A 98 -0.19 -0.74 -11.85
C VAL A 98 -0.41 -0.66 -13.35
N ALA A 99 0.55 -0.14 -14.13
CA ALA A 99 0.49 -0.20 -15.60
C ALA A 99 0.60 -1.64 -16.12
N VAL A 100 1.39 -2.51 -15.47
CA VAL A 100 1.56 -3.92 -15.86
C VAL A 100 0.69 -4.90 -15.06
N THR A 101 0.23 -4.49 -13.87
CA THR A 101 -0.63 -5.27 -12.99
C THR A 101 -1.72 -4.35 -12.42
N PRO A 102 -2.73 -3.99 -13.22
CA PRO A 102 -3.76 -3.00 -12.82
C PRO A 102 -4.58 -3.41 -11.61
N THR A 103 -4.57 -4.70 -11.25
CA THR A 103 -5.27 -5.26 -10.09
C THR A 103 -4.44 -5.19 -8.80
N ASP A 104 -3.20 -4.68 -8.83
CA ASP A 104 -2.36 -4.57 -7.63
C ASP A 104 -2.88 -3.47 -6.69
N SER A 105 -3.70 -3.86 -5.72
CA SER A 105 -4.32 -2.97 -4.75
C SER A 105 -3.31 -2.22 -3.88
N PHE A 106 -2.17 -2.86 -3.55
CA PHE A 106 -1.19 -2.25 -2.68
C PHE A 106 -0.35 -1.21 -3.44
N ALA A 107 0.02 -1.47 -4.69
CA ALA A 107 0.67 -0.47 -5.53
C ALA A 107 -0.23 0.76 -5.73
N TRP A 108 -1.54 0.59 -5.94
CA TRP A 108 -2.46 1.73 -5.96
C TRP A 108 -2.47 2.53 -4.65
N LEU A 109 -2.37 1.86 -3.48
CA LEU A 109 -2.27 2.54 -2.20
C LEU A 109 -0.96 3.32 -2.05
N VAL A 110 0.17 2.75 -2.47
CA VAL A 110 1.46 3.46 -2.46
C VAL A 110 1.41 4.70 -3.35
N ARG A 111 0.78 4.58 -4.54
CA ARG A 111 0.55 5.71 -5.43
C ARG A 111 -0.30 6.79 -4.76
N ALA A 112 -1.37 6.42 -4.06
CA ALA A 112 -2.19 7.36 -3.29
C ALA A 112 -1.37 8.07 -2.20
N ALA A 113 -0.59 7.33 -1.43
CA ALA A 113 0.26 7.87 -0.37
C ALA A 113 1.30 8.85 -0.91
N ALA A 114 1.96 8.53 -2.02
CA ALA A 114 2.92 9.44 -2.65
C ALA A 114 2.22 10.71 -3.17
N SER A 115 1.06 10.56 -3.81
CA SER A 115 0.32 11.66 -4.42
C SER A 115 -0.14 12.69 -3.40
N VAL A 116 -0.65 12.26 -2.24
CA VAL A 116 -1.08 13.21 -1.20
C VAL A 116 0.11 13.98 -0.61
N ARG A 117 1.29 13.35 -0.51
CA ARG A 117 2.56 13.99 -0.09
C ARG A 117 3.07 15.00 -1.12
N LEU A 118 2.96 14.67 -2.40
CA LEU A 118 3.31 15.55 -3.52
C LEU A 118 2.24 16.61 -3.83
N LYS A 119 1.21 16.74 -2.99
CA LYS A 119 0.09 17.70 -3.16
C LYS A 119 -0.71 17.49 -4.46
N GLN A 120 -0.70 16.27 -4.99
CA GLN A 120 -1.45 15.86 -6.19
C GLN A 120 -2.82 15.27 -5.76
N GLN A 121 -3.77 16.14 -5.42
CA GLN A 121 -5.02 15.74 -4.77
C GLN A 121 -5.94 14.87 -5.66
N ASP A 122 -6.02 15.16 -6.96
CA ASP A 122 -6.83 14.37 -7.88
C ASP A 122 -6.30 12.94 -8.01
N GLU A 123 -4.98 12.81 -8.15
CA GLU A 123 -4.29 11.53 -8.22
C GLU A 123 -4.40 10.76 -6.90
N PHE A 124 -4.30 11.44 -5.75
CA PHE A 124 -4.53 10.82 -4.44
C PHE A 124 -5.90 10.14 -4.37
N ASN A 125 -6.96 10.87 -4.73
CA ASN A 125 -8.32 10.35 -4.68
C ASN A 125 -8.55 9.22 -5.68
N ALA A 126 -8.08 9.39 -6.92
CA ALA A 126 -8.20 8.36 -7.96
C ALA A 126 -7.48 7.06 -7.56
N ALA A 127 -6.23 7.16 -7.09
CA ALA A 127 -5.43 6.02 -6.70
C ALA A 127 -5.98 5.31 -5.44
N LEU A 128 -6.48 6.08 -4.46
CA LEU A 128 -7.09 5.51 -3.25
C LEU A 128 -8.35 4.70 -3.58
N GLN A 129 -9.21 5.24 -4.45
CA GLN A 129 -10.39 4.53 -4.95
C GLN A 129 -10.01 3.27 -5.72
N LYS A 130 -9.01 3.35 -6.61
CA LYS A 130 -8.53 2.17 -7.36
C LYS A 130 -7.98 1.10 -6.44
N SER A 131 -7.24 1.47 -5.39
CA SER A 131 -6.77 0.52 -4.38
C SER A 131 -7.92 -0.23 -3.73
N GLN A 132 -8.98 0.48 -3.32
CA GLN A 132 -10.16 -0.16 -2.73
C GLN A 132 -10.86 -1.07 -3.74
N LEU A 133 -11.07 -0.62 -4.97
CA LEU A 133 -11.76 -1.38 -6.01
C LEU A 133 -11.03 -2.67 -6.41
N THR A 134 -9.70 -2.67 -6.43
CA THR A 134 -8.92 -3.85 -6.84
C THR A 134 -8.56 -4.78 -5.68
N GLY A 135 -8.77 -4.35 -4.44
CA GLY A 135 -8.58 -5.17 -3.23
C GLY A 135 -9.59 -4.84 -2.14
N PRO A 136 -10.90 -5.04 -2.38
CA PRO A 136 -11.95 -4.59 -1.46
C PRO A 136 -12.01 -5.42 -0.17
N ASN A 137 -11.48 -6.65 -0.19
CA ASN A 137 -11.50 -7.58 0.94
C ASN A 137 -10.10 -7.86 1.53
N GLU A 138 -9.06 -7.19 1.04
CA GLU A 138 -7.69 -7.31 1.53
C GLU A 138 -7.54 -6.56 2.86
N MET A 139 -7.91 -7.21 3.97
CA MET A 139 -8.02 -6.57 5.29
C MET A 139 -6.74 -5.81 5.71
N TRP A 140 -5.57 -6.34 5.41
CA TRP A 140 -4.31 -5.68 5.74
C TRP A 140 -4.09 -4.39 4.92
N ILE A 141 -4.54 -4.35 3.65
CA ILE A 141 -4.51 -3.14 2.82
C ILE A 141 -5.60 -2.16 3.27
N ALA A 142 -6.80 -2.65 3.59
CA ALA A 142 -7.91 -1.83 4.09
C ALA A 142 -7.53 -1.06 5.37
N LEU A 143 -6.74 -1.68 6.25
CA LEU A 143 -6.17 -1.01 7.42
C LEU A 143 -5.25 0.16 7.02
N LEU A 144 -4.36 -0.07 6.07
CA LEU A 144 -3.42 0.96 5.60
C LEU A 144 -4.15 2.08 4.85
N ARG A 145 -5.14 1.74 4.00
CA ARG A 145 -6.04 2.69 3.34
C ARG A 145 -6.78 3.56 4.35
N THR A 146 -7.39 2.95 5.36
CA THR A 146 -8.11 3.67 6.42
C THR A 146 -7.18 4.64 7.15
N ASN A 147 -5.97 4.20 7.52
CA ASN A 147 -5.02 5.10 8.19
C ASN A 147 -4.64 6.30 7.31
N LEU A 148 -4.36 6.07 6.03
CA LEU A 148 -4.03 7.14 5.09
C LEU A 148 -5.21 8.09 4.86
N ALA A 149 -6.40 7.54 4.63
CA ALA A 149 -7.63 8.27 4.35
C ALA A 149 -8.00 9.17 5.53
N GLU A 150 -8.05 8.62 6.74
CA GLU A 150 -8.40 9.37 7.94
C GLU A 150 -7.34 10.43 8.31
N THR A 151 -6.05 10.20 8.00
CA THR A 151 -4.99 11.22 8.20
C THR A 151 -5.17 12.41 7.25
N HIS A 152 -5.84 12.19 6.12
CA HIS A 152 -6.06 13.18 5.07
C HIS A 152 -7.54 13.36 4.76
N LEU A 153 -8.40 13.21 5.77
CA LEU A 153 -9.87 13.15 5.59
C LEU A 153 -10.41 14.39 4.87
N SER A 154 -9.90 15.57 5.22
CA SER A 154 -10.28 16.85 4.59
C SER A 154 -9.91 16.97 3.11
N LYS A 155 -9.05 16.08 2.60
CA LYS A 155 -8.62 16.04 1.18
C LYS A 155 -9.37 14.99 0.36
N LEU A 156 -10.25 14.19 0.98
CA LEU A 156 -11.00 13.14 0.29
C LEU A 156 -12.16 13.70 -0.52
N SER A 157 -12.34 13.18 -1.72
CA SER A 157 -13.58 13.36 -2.49
C SER A 157 -14.71 12.53 -1.88
N ALA A 158 -15.96 12.83 -2.27
CA ALA A 158 -17.13 12.07 -1.82
C ALA A 158 -17.02 10.57 -2.16
N GLU A 159 -16.45 10.24 -3.31
CA GLU A 159 -16.22 8.87 -3.77
C GLU A 159 -15.19 8.16 -2.88
N SER A 160 -14.09 8.83 -2.54
CA SER A 160 -13.05 8.29 -1.66
C SER A 160 -13.56 8.09 -0.24
N VAL A 161 -14.42 8.98 0.27
CA VAL A 161 -15.11 8.79 1.57
C VAL A 161 -16.01 7.55 1.53
N ARG A 162 -16.73 7.30 0.42
CA ARG A 162 -17.52 6.07 0.27
C ARG A 162 -16.66 4.81 0.27
N ALA A 163 -15.52 4.86 -0.42
CA ALA A 163 -14.55 3.76 -0.45
C ALA A 163 -13.97 3.47 0.95
N GLU A 164 -13.59 4.51 1.70
CA GLU A 164 -13.11 4.39 3.08
C GLU A 164 -14.20 3.82 4.01
N ASN A 165 -15.45 4.26 3.88
CA ASN A 165 -16.54 3.69 4.67
C ASN A 165 -16.73 2.18 4.43
N ALA A 166 -16.46 1.70 3.21
CA ALA A 166 -16.45 0.26 2.90
C ALA A 166 -15.29 -0.46 3.61
N ASP A 167 -14.10 0.14 3.64
CA ASP A 167 -12.96 -0.40 4.41
C ASP A 167 -13.25 -0.42 5.91
N LEU A 168 -13.84 0.63 6.48
CA LEU A 168 -14.26 0.67 7.88
C LEU A 168 -15.29 -0.41 8.21
N THR A 169 -16.24 -0.65 7.29
CA THR A 169 -17.21 -1.74 7.43
C THR A 169 -16.54 -3.11 7.43
N LEU A 170 -15.57 -3.33 6.54
CA LEU A 170 -14.77 -4.56 6.51
C LEU A 170 -13.99 -4.75 7.82
N LEU A 171 -13.31 -3.70 8.27
CA LEU A 171 -12.49 -3.74 9.49
C LEU A 171 -13.36 -4.03 10.72
N ALA A 172 -14.50 -3.36 10.87
CA ALA A 172 -15.47 -3.61 11.94
C ALA A 172 -16.07 -5.03 11.90
N SER A 173 -16.08 -5.66 10.73
CA SER A 173 -16.55 -7.04 10.54
C SER A 173 -15.50 -8.10 10.86
N SER A 174 -14.25 -7.72 11.14
CA SER A 174 -13.14 -8.64 11.36
C SER A 174 -12.59 -8.55 12.78
N TRP A 175 -12.12 -9.67 13.35
CA TRP A 175 -11.59 -9.69 14.72
C TRP A 175 -10.31 -8.85 14.89
N LYS A 176 -9.42 -8.83 13.89
CA LYS A 176 -8.21 -8.00 13.92
C LYS A 176 -8.52 -6.53 13.64
N GLY A 177 -9.37 -6.24 12.65
CA GLY A 177 -9.74 -4.87 12.29
C GLY A 177 -10.49 -4.16 13.41
N VAL A 178 -11.44 -4.84 14.06
CA VAL A 178 -12.26 -4.25 15.13
C VAL A 178 -11.43 -3.76 16.33
N GLN A 179 -10.34 -4.46 16.66
CA GLN A 179 -9.43 -4.05 17.73
C GLN A 179 -8.67 -2.76 17.38
N LEU A 180 -8.30 -2.57 16.12
CA LEU A 180 -7.55 -1.41 15.67
C LEU A 180 -8.43 -0.17 15.59
N ILE A 181 -9.64 -0.29 15.03
CA ILE A 181 -10.60 0.83 15.01
C ILE A 181 -11.08 1.18 16.43
N ALA A 182 -11.19 0.21 17.34
CA ALA A 182 -11.58 0.46 18.72
C ALA A 182 -10.56 1.33 19.48
N LYS A 183 -9.26 1.14 19.26
CA LYS A 183 -8.23 2.01 19.85
C LYS A 183 -8.39 3.45 19.37
N ARG A 184 -8.59 3.64 18.06
CA ARG A 184 -8.80 4.97 17.49
C ARG A 184 -10.09 5.63 17.98
N TYR A 185 -11.18 4.86 18.10
CA TYR A 185 -12.45 5.34 18.66
C TYR A 185 -12.29 5.99 20.04
N VAL A 186 -11.41 5.42 20.88
CA VAL A 186 -11.15 5.95 22.21
C VAL A 186 -10.37 7.27 22.14
N SER A 187 -9.35 7.35 21.27
CA SER A 187 -8.43 8.50 21.20
C SER A 187 -8.89 9.68 20.33
N ASP A 188 -9.81 9.46 19.39
CA ASP A 188 -10.16 10.44 18.34
C ASP A 188 -11.69 10.68 18.31
N PRO A 189 -12.16 11.83 18.85
CA PRO A 189 -13.59 12.15 18.92
C PRO A 189 -14.27 12.28 17.54
N ASP A 190 -13.56 12.76 16.52
CA ASP A 190 -14.15 12.94 15.18
C ASP A 190 -14.31 11.57 14.50
N PHE A 191 -13.29 10.72 14.60
CA PHE A 191 -13.37 9.33 14.18
C PHE A 191 -14.51 8.58 14.91
N ARG A 192 -14.69 8.85 16.21
CA ARG A 192 -15.76 8.26 17.03
C ARG A 192 -17.14 8.47 16.44
N VAL A 193 -17.46 9.70 16.03
CA VAL A 193 -18.77 10.04 15.44
C VAL A 193 -18.98 9.26 14.15
N ARG A 194 -17.96 9.24 13.28
CA ARG A 194 -18.04 8.57 11.98
C ARG A 194 -18.21 7.05 12.10
N ILE A 195 -17.35 6.39 12.86
CA ILE A 195 -17.39 4.93 12.97
C ILE A 195 -18.65 4.46 13.69
N THR A 196 -19.19 5.25 14.62
CA THR A 196 -20.51 4.98 15.24
C THR A 196 -21.60 4.91 14.17
N ALA A 197 -21.68 5.91 13.29
CA ALA A 197 -22.70 5.95 12.23
C ALA A 197 -22.60 4.79 11.22
N ILE A 198 -21.42 4.16 11.09
CA ILE A 198 -21.20 2.95 10.29
C ILE A 198 -21.65 1.72 11.07
N VAL A 199 -21.15 1.56 12.31
CA VAL A 199 -21.39 0.39 13.15
C VAL A 199 -22.87 0.24 13.50
N GLU A 200 -23.60 1.33 13.76
CA GLU A 200 -25.04 1.30 14.05
C GLU A 200 -25.90 0.71 12.93
N LYS A 201 -25.41 0.74 11.69
CA LYS A 201 -26.07 0.14 10.52
C LYS A 201 -25.71 -1.34 10.33
N MET A 202 -24.76 -1.86 11.09
CA MET A 202 -24.32 -3.26 11.02
C MET A 202 -25.25 -4.17 11.84
N PRO A 203 -25.25 -5.49 11.58
CA PRO A 203 -25.95 -6.47 12.41
C PRO A 203 -25.58 -6.38 13.91
N GLN A 204 -26.54 -6.69 14.79
CA GLN A 204 -26.39 -6.53 16.25
C GLN A 204 -25.22 -7.32 16.87
N ASP A 205 -24.86 -8.47 16.29
CA ASP A 205 -23.66 -9.23 16.68
C ASP A 205 -22.37 -8.44 16.42
N ARG A 206 -22.29 -7.70 15.31
CA ARG A 206 -21.15 -6.85 14.96
C ARG A 206 -21.06 -5.61 15.85
N GLN A 207 -22.20 -4.99 16.15
CA GLN A 207 -22.25 -3.89 17.13
C GLN A 207 -21.73 -4.33 18.50
N ARG A 208 -22.18 -5.49 19.00
CA ARG A 208 -21.69 -6.07 20.27
C ARG A 208 -20.20 -6.36 20.23
N ALA A 209 -19.69 -6.92 19.13
CA ALA A 209 -18.26 -7.19 18.97
C ALA A 209 -17.42 -5.91 18.99
N PHE A 210 -17.90 -4.83 18.35
CA PHE A 210 -17.26 -3.52 18.38
C PHE A 210 -17.25 -2.93 19.79
N LEU A 211 -18.39 -2.88 20.48
CA LEU A 211 -18.48 -2.37 21.86
C LEU A 211 -17.58 -3.14 22.83
N ASN A 212 -17.51 -4.47 22.69
CA ASN A 212 -16.60 -5.29 23.50
C ASN A 212 -15.12 -4.95 23.24
N SER A 213 -14.77 -4.59 22.01
CA SER A 213 -13.41 -4.18 21.65
C SER A 213 -13.07 -2.78 22.16
N VAL A 214 -14.05 -1.85 22.12
CA VAL A 214 -13.92 -0.50 22.71
C VAL A 214 -13.70 -0.58 24.21
N ARG A 215 -14.49 -1.39 24.93
CA ARG A 215 -14.33 -1.57 26.38
C ARG A 215 -12.94 -2.06 26.76
N LYS A 216 -12.37 -2.98 25.97
CA LYS A 216 -10.99 -3.48 26.15
C LYS A 216 -9.90 -2.47 25.81
N SER A 217 -10.24 -1.40 25.10
CA SER A 217 -9.29 -0.37 24.65
C SER A 217 -9.32 0.88 25.54
N LEU A 218 -10.21 0.94 26.52
CA LEU A 218 -10.21 2.00 27.52
C LEU A 218 -8.98 1.84 28.43
N PRO A 219 -8.32 2.95 28.83
CA PRO A 219 -7.28 2.91 29.85
C PRO A 219 -7.82 2.25 31.12
N GLU A 220 -7.00 1.44 31.80
CA GLU A 220 -7.30 1.05 33.19
C GLU A 220 -7.34 2.33 34.04
N GLY A 221 -8.43 2.50 34.79
CA GLY A 221 -8.66 3.64 35.66
C GLY A 221 -7.91 3.54 36.98
#